data_AF-A0A3S3TMJ3-F1
#
_entry.id   AF-A0A3S3TMJ3-F1
#
_cell.length_a   1.000
_cell.length_b   1.000
_cell.length_c   1.000
_cell.angle_alpha   90.00
_cell.angle_beta   90.00
_cell.angle_gamma   90.00
#
_symmetry.space_group_name_H-M   'P 1'
#
loop_
_entity.id
_entity.type
_entity.pdbx_description
1 polymer ?
#
loop_
_entity_poly.entity_id
_entity_poly.type
_entity_poly.pdbx_seq_one_letter_code
_entity_poly.pdbx_strand_id
1 'polypeptide(L)'
;MKTSLGIAAGIMVLWAQAAFAFDAAKVTQDYYRVRPACRIGEMNGQELTQKQANEQCKVLAKLGKALKANGYCWYKPEQEWRQCK
;
A
#
# COMPACT_ATOMS: atom_id res chain seq x y z
N MET A 1 41.85 -46.14 11.55
CA MET A 1 41.68 -44.70 11.22
C MET A 1 40.24 -44.50 10.77
N LYS A 2 39.54 -43.57 11.42
CA LYS A 2 38.13 -43.21 11.19
C LYS A 2 38.07 -42.18 10.05
N THR A 3 37.19 -42.37 9.08
CA THR A 3 36.63 -41.26 8.30
C THR A 3 35.19 -41.58 7.91
N SER A 4 34.28 -41.09 8.74
CA SER A 4 32.86 -40.96 8.47
C SER A 4 32.65 -39.91 7.37
N LEU A 5 31.99 -40.27 6.26
CA LEU A 5 31.44 -39.30 5.32
C LEU A 5 29.92 -39.24 5.54
N GLY A 6 29.50 -38.36 6.44
CA GLY A 6 28.11 -37.95 6.57
C GLY A 6 27.81 -36.90 5.50
N ILE A 7 27.00 -37.25 4.50
CA ILE A 7 26.49 -36.30 3.51
C ILE A 7 25.38 -35.51 4.21
N ALA A 8 25.73 -34.36 4.79
CA ALA A 8 24.76 -33.39 5.25
C ALA A 8 24.18 -32.65 4.03
N ALA A 9 23.07 -33.17 3.50
CA ALA A 9 22.25 -32.45 2.53
C ALA A 9 21.60 -31.26 3.24
N GLY A 10 22.27 -30.12 3.21
CA GLY A 10 21.74 -28.85 3.69
C GLY A 10 20.58 -28.40 2.82
N ILE A 11 19.36 -28.59 3.30
CA ILE A 11 18.16 -27.99 2.73
C ILE A 11 18.26 -26.48 2.97
N MET A 12 18.77 -25.73 1.98
CA MET A 12 18.58 -24.29 1.93
C MET A 12 17.11 -24.02 1.67
N VAL A 13 16.34 -23.83 2.74
CA VAL A 13 15.02 -23.22 2.66
C VAL A 13 15.23 -21.77 2.24
N LEU A 14 15.19 -21.52 0.93
CA LEU A 14 15.03 -20.19 0.37
C LEU A 14 13.68 -19.68 0.86
N TRP A 15 13.70 -18.87 1.92
CA TRP A 15 12.58 -18.02 2.31
C TRP A 15 12.39 -16.99 1.19
N ALA A 16 11.70 -17.39 0.13
CA ALA A 16 11.05 -16.46 -0.78
C ALA A 16 9.96 -15.77 0.04
N GLN A 17 10.34 -14.71 0.77
CA GLN A 17 9.37 -13.76 1.26
C GLN A 17 8.64 -13.30 0.01
N ALA A 18 7.36 -13.65 -0.10
CA ALA A 18 6.50 -13.11 -1.12
C ALA A 18 6.52 -11.60 -0.93
N ALA A 19 7.42 -10.94 -1.65
CA ALA A 19 7.37 -9.52 -1.85
C ALA A 19 6.09 -9.33 -2.64
N PHE A 20 4.99 -9.10 -1.93
CA PHE A 20 3.78 -8.55 -2.53
C PHE A 20 4.26 -7.24 -3.15
N ALA A 21 4.54 -7.28 -4.45
CA ALA A 21 4.99 -6.12 -5.19
C ALA A 21 3.95 -5.04 -4.93
N PHE A 22 4.39 -3.95 -4.31
CA PHE A 22 3.50 -2.85 -3.99
C PHE A 22 2.90 -2.32 -5.30
N ASP A 23 1.60 -2.57 -5.50
CA ASP A 23 0.87 -2.10 -6.67
C ASP A 23 0.50 -0.62 -6.48
N ALA A 24 1.44 0.24 -6.81
CA ALA A 24 1.28 1.68 -6.68
C ALA A 24 0.11 2.22 -7.52
N ALA A 25 -0.17 1.63 -8.68
CA ALA A 25 -1.27 2.05 -9.54
C ALA A 25 -2.61 1.82 -8.84
N LYS A 26 -2.81 0.61 -8.30
CA LYS A 26 -4.02 0.28 -7.54
C LYS A 26 -4.17 1.14 -6.29
N VAL A 27 -3.11 1.32 -5.49
CA VAL A 27 -3.17 2.13 -4.26
C VAL A 27 -3.46 3.60 -4.58
N THR A 28 -2.92 4.12 -5.68
CA THR A 28 -3.19 5.48 -6.15
C THR A 28 -4.64 5.63 -6.62
N GLN A 29 -5.17 4.65 -7.38
CA GLN A 29 -6.57 4.64 -7.80
C GLN A 29 -7.52 4.58 -6.60
N ASP A 30 -7.24 3.70 -5.63
CA ASP A 30 -8.00 3.61 -4.38
C ASP A 30 -7.94 4.93 -3.60
N TYR A 31 -6.79 5.60 -3.57
CA TYR A 31 -6.63 6.90 -2.92
C TYR A 31 -7.59 7.93 -3.54
N TYR A 32 -7.63 8.05 -4.87
CA TYR A 32 -8.51 9.00 -5.53
C TYR A 32 -9.99 8.66 -5.40
N ARG A 33 -10.34 7.37 -5.36
CA ARG A 33 -11.72 6.94 -5.13
C ARG A 33 -12.22 7.32 -3.73
N VAL A 34 -11.38 7.18 -2.72
CA VAL A 34 -11.74 7.46 -1.31
C VAL A 34 -11.67 8.95 -0.98
N ARG A 35 -10.88 9.72 -1.73
CA ARG A 35 -10.64 11.14 -1.43
C ARG A 35 -11.91 12.00 -1.41
N PRO A 36 -12.85 11.92 -2.38
CA PRO A 36 -14.14 12.61 -2.31
C PRO A 36 -14.96 12.19 -1.09
N ALA A 37 -14.99 10.89 -0.78
CA ALA A 37 -15.73 10.33 0.35
C ALA A 37 -15.25 10.89 1.70
N CYS A 38 -13.95 11.12 1.84
CA CYS A 38 -13.38 11.77 3.01
C CYS A 38 -13.61 13.29 3.03
N ARG A 39 -13.43 14.00 1.91
CA ARG A 39 -13.38 15.48 1.91
C ARG A 39 -14.73 16.15 1.73
N ILE A 40 -15.60 15.55 0.93
CA ILE A 40 -16.88 16.10 0.51
C ILE A 40 -18.03 15.30 1.16
N GLY A 41 -17.75 14.12 1.70
CA GLY A 41 -18.76 13.25 2.29
C GLY A 41 -19.61 12.54 1.25
N GLU A 42 -19.12 12.38 0.01
CA GLU A 42 -19.83 11.70 -1.06
C GLU A 42 -19.02 10.53 -1.61
N MET A 43 -19.67 9.38 -1.80
CA MET A 43 -19.07 8.20 -2.40
C MET A 43 -20.05 7.56 -3.38
N ASN A 44 -19.63 7.41 -4.64
CA ASN A 44 -20.46 6.85 -5.72
C ASN A 44 -21.82 7.56 -5.90
N GLY A 45 -21.87 8.89 -5.75
CA GLY A 45 -23.11 9.68 -5.88
C GLY A 45 -24.05 9.60 -4.67
N GLN A 46 -23.59 9.02 -3.55
CA GLN A 46 -24.35 8.95 -2.31
C GLN A 46 -23.68 9.77 -1.20
N GLU A 47 -24.48 10.56 -0.49
CA GLU A 47 -24.04 11.25 0.71
C GLU A 47 -23.77 10.25 1.84
N LEU A 48 -22.64 10.43 2.52
CA LEU A 48 -22.19 9.63 3.63
C LEU A 48 -22.51 10.32 4.94
N THR A 49 -22.86 9.53 5.95
CA THR A 49 -22.90 10.02 7.32
C THR A 49 -21.51 10.52 7.77
N GLN A 50 -21.48 11.42 8.74
CA GLN A 50 -20.24 11.91 9.35
C GLN A 50 -19.31 10.76 9.79
N LYS A 51 -19.88 9.70 10.38
CA LYS A 51 -19.12 8.52 10.80
C LYS A 51 -18.50 7.79 9.62
N GLN A 52 -19.24 7.59 8.53
CA GLN A 52 -18.73 6.94 7.33
C GLN A 52 -17.64 7.79 6.67
N ALA A 53 -17.84 9.10 6.52
CA ALA A 53 -16.82 10.02 5.99
C ALA A 53 -15.53 9.96 6.82
N ASN A 54 -15.64 9.92 8.16
CA ASN A 54 -14.50 9.77 9.05
C ASN A 54 -13.75 8.44 8.85
N GLU A 55 -14.45 7.33 8.64
CA GLU A 55 -13.80 6.04 8.31
C GLU A 55 -13.09 6.11 6.96
N GLN A 56 -13.69 6.75 5.95
CA GLN A 56 -13.05 6.96 4.66
C GLN A 56 -11.79 7.83 4.78
N CYS A 57 -11.78 8.83 5.65
CA CYS A 57 -10.56 9.59 5.94
C CYS A 57 -9.44 8.76 6.57
N LYS A 58 -9.78 7.79 7.43
CA LYS A 58 -8.77 6.84 7.96
C LYS A 58 -8.21 5.96 6.85
N VAL A 59 -9.04 5.49 5.92
CA VAL A 59 -8.61 4.72 4.76
C VAL A 59 -7.69 5.57 3.87
N LEU A 60 -8.09 6.80 3.55
CA LEU A 60 -7.30 7.74 2.76
C LEU A 60 -5.91 7.98 3.38
N ALA A 61 -5.85 8.16 4.70
CA ALA A 61 -4.60 8.34 5.43
C ALA A 61 -3.71 7.09 5.36
N LYS A 62 -4.28 5.88 5.45
CA LYS A 62 -3.53 4.62 5.29
C LYS A 62 -2.95 4.48 3.88
N LEU A 63 -3.76 4.75 2.85
CA LEU A 63 -3.32 4.71 1.44
C LEU A 63 -2.20 5.73 1.18
N GLY A 64 -2.34 6.95 1.69
CA GLY A 64 -1.29 7.97 1.58
C GLY A 64 -0.01 7.61 2.33
N LYS A 65 -0.10 6.93 3.48
CA LYS A 65 1.07 6.40 4.19
C LYS A 65 1.75 5.28 3.39
N ALA A 66 0.98 4.38 2.79
CA ALA A 66 1.52 3.29 1.97
C ALA A 66 2.25 3.83 0.75
N LEU A 67 1.69 4.83 0.06
CA LEU A 67 2.35 5.52 -1.06
C LEU A 67 3.69 6.16 -0.63
N LYS A 68 3.69 6.91 0.47
CA LYS A 68 4.93 7.50 1.02
C LYS A 68 5.99 6.46 1.39
N ALA A 69 5.58 5.37 2.04
CA ALA A 69 6.49 4.29 2.42
C ALA A 69 7.14 3.60 1.20
N ASN A 70 6.52 3.70 0.03
CA ASN A 70 7.01 3.14 -1.22
C ASN A 70 7.59 4.21 -2.16
N GLY A 71 8.02 5.36 -1.63
CA GLY A 71 8.74 6.37 -2.41
C GLY A 71 7.87 7.25 -3.31
N TYR A 72 6.57 7.39 -3.00
CA TYR A 72 5.68 8.33 -3.68
C TYR A 72 5.49 9.62 -2.88
N CYS A 73 5.48 10.75 -3.60
CA CYS A 73 5.32 12.10 -3.11
C CYS A 73 4.00 12.69 -3.60
N TRP A 74 3.34 13.46 -2.75
CA TRP A 74 2.12 14.19 -3.12
C TRP A 74 2.48 15.52 -3.78
N TYR A 75 2.19 15.65 -5.06
CA TYR A 75 2.41 16.84 -5.85
C TYR A 75 1.18 17.77 -5.76
N LYS A 76 1.31 18.85 -4.97
CA LYS A 76 0.19 19.77 -4.67
C LYS A 76 -0.42 20.46 -5.91
N PRO A 77 0.35 20.95 -6.90
CA PRO A 77 -0.22 21.68 -8.03
C PRO A 77 -1.24 20.86 -8.83
N GLU A 78 -0.91 19.61 -9.14
CA GLU A 78 -1.78 18.71 -9.92
C GLU A 78 -2.63 17.78 -9.03
N GLN A 79 -2.46 17.90 -7.71
CA GLN A 79 -3.13 17.08 -6.70
C GLN A 79 -3.01 15.58 -6.97
N GLU A 80 -1.78 15.12 -7.18
CA GLU A 80 -1.52 13.74 -7.53
C GLU A 80 -0.33 13.10 -6.81
N TRP A 81 -0.31 11.76 -6.78
CA TRP A 81 0.81 10.97 -6.32
C TRP A 81 1.76 10.65 -7.48
N ARG A 82 3.05 10.92 -7.28
CA ARG A 82 4.12 10.62 -8.22
C ARG A 82 5.29 9.99 -7.49
N GLN A 83 6.12 9.23 -8.20
CA GLN A 83 7.38 8.78 -7.63
C GLN A 83 8.22 10.00 -7.24
N CYS A 84 8.77 10.00 -6.02
CA CYS A 84 9.69 11.04 -5.59
C CYS A 84 10.91 11.02 -6.52
N LYS A 85 11.31 12.20 -7.01
CA LYS A 85 12.54 12.39 -7.78
C LYS A 85 13.72 12.63 -6.85
#